data_AF-G3ARI8-F1
#
_entry.id   AF-G3ARI8-F1
#
_cell.length_a   1.000
_cell.length_b   1.000
_cell.length_c   1.000
_cell.angle_alpha   90.00
_cell.angle_beta   90.00
_cell.angle_gamma   90.00
#
_symmetry.space_group_name_H-M   'P 1'
#
loop_
_entity.id
_entity.type
_entity.pdbx_description
1 polymer ?
#
loop_
_entity_poly.entity_id
_entity_poly.type
_entity_poly.pdbx_seq_one_letter_code
_entity_poly.pdbx_strand_id
1 'polypeptide(L)'
;MQYTKITRSQGYMSDGLALAKTWFFAIESSAELNDPLGGTLKFHKKNVGSGTNIIEIDSKLDVSDTSRLWLETGYFNRGSNPEYHDALVKIGMITDSNLPIPSQINLFIGFTIEIVQIIDEITKCLDLLRENPTYQVSGSMIIKIMSLIDKARNNYFVPKVNKQDYSIPIESAAHPEYTGVDKLTLPSSCFAKDGNTYYSWYDMNEQLVIDEMMLRTFTTPGLLLLPRHHPLIEELKQKMLASMFFIKRKSPENQITEEILAESENFYLPSRLFTASAIMIESPVGRLSRILNQDIEFEQIELYFTGLFKLGNGSSIMALEMVKKLRRGDVDLVDHPEVIPFC
;
A
#
# COMPACT_ATOMS: atom_id res chain seq x y z
N MET A 1 17.31 -29.24 11.68
CA MET A 1 16.81 -28.75 12.98
C MET A 1 15.62 -27.85 12.67
N GLN A 2 14.40 -28.27 13.00
CA GLN A 2 13.20 -27.46 12.73
C GLN A 2 13.15 -26.29 13.71
N TYR A 3 13.33 -25.05 13.21
CA TYR A 3 13.24 -23.83 14.02
C TYR A 3 11.89 -23.71 14.76
N THR A 4 10.84 -24.37 14.25
CA THR A 4 9.51 -24.44 14.87
C THR A 4 9.45 -25.20 16.21
N LYS A 5 10.51 -25.90 16.62
CA LYS A 5 10.56 -26.64 17.89
C LYS A 5 11.25 -25.90 19.05
N ILE A 6 11.83 -24.72 18.82
CA ILE A 6 12.63 -24.03 19.85
C ILE A 6 11.78 -23.17 20.81
N THR A 7 10.50 -22.92 20.52
CA THR A 7 9.63 -22.13 21.41
C THR A 7 8.24 -22.73 21.54
N ARG A 8 8.12 -23.85 22.28
CA ARG A 8 6.88 -24.11 23.04
C ARG A 8 7.03 -23.49 24.42
N SER A 9 7.13 -22.17 24.48
CA SER A 9 6.84 -21.44 25.72
C SER A 9 5.34 -21.45 25.91
N GLN A 10 4.86 -21.98 27.04
CA GLN A 10 3.48 -21.79 27.44
C GLN A 10 3.21 -20.29 27.60
N GLY A 11 2.46 -19.71 26.66
CA GLY A 11 1.41 -18.76 27.01
C GLY A 11 1.44 -17.33 26.48
N TYR A 12 2.55 -16.77 25.98
CA TYR A 12 2.54 -15.38 25.48
C TYR A 12 3.68 -15.09 24.49
N MET A 13 3.36 -14.42 23.38
CA MET A 13 4.36 -13.83 22.49
C MET A 13 4.97 -12.58 23.15
N SER A 14 6.28 -12.41 23.04
CA SER A 14 6.93 -11.20 23.55
C SER A 14 6.69 -10.00 22.64
N ASP A 15 6.58 -8.82 23.25
CA ASP A 15 6.39 -7.52 22.58
C ASP A 15 7.44 -7.29 21.47
N GLY A 16 8.71 -7.62 21.76
CA GLY A 16 9.80 -7.51 20.79
C GLY A 16 9.70 -8.50 19.63
N LEU A 17 9.20 -9.72 19.87
CA LEU A 17 8.98 -10.70 18.80
C LEU A 17 7.81 -10.28 17.89
N ALA A 18 6.74 -9.73 18.46
CA ALA A 18 5.63 -9.20 17.68
C ALA A 18 6.08 -8.07 16.75
N LEU A 19 6.86 -7.11 17.28
CA LEU A 19 7.42 -6.03 16.47
C LEU A 19 8.36 -6.55 15.37
N ALA A 20 9.25 -7.49 15.71
CA ALA A 20 10.17 -8.09 14.75
C ALA A 20 9.44 -8.83 13.62
N LYS A 21 8.32 -9.51 13.93
CA LYS A 21 7.45 -10.13 12.92
C LYS A 21 6.86 -9.09 11.96
N THR A 22 6.35 -7.98 12.49
CA THR A 22 5.81 -6.89 11.65
C THR A 22 6.88 -6.30 10.73
N TRP A 23 8.10 -6.08 11.24
CA TRP A 23 9.22 -5.58 10.44
C TRP A 23 9.64 -6.57 9.36
N PHE A 24 9.76 -7.84 9.73
CA PHE A 24 10.10 -8.91 8.80
C PHE A 24 9.09 -8.96 7.66
N PHE A 25 7.79 -8.95 7.98
CA PHE A 25 6.74 -8.92 6.98
C PHE A 25 6.85 -7.72 6.04
N ALA A 26 7.08 -6.51 6.57
CA ALA A 26 7.18 -5.29 5.77
C ALA A 26 8.35 -5.34 4.77
N ILE A 27 9.53 -5.75 5.24
CA ILE A 27 10.73 -5.87 4.40
C ILE A 27 10.53 -6.92 3.33
N GLU A 28 10.07 -8.11 3.73
CA GLU A 28 9.91 -9.25 2.83
C GLU A 28 8.80 -8.99 1.80
N SER A 29 7.68 -8.38 2.20
CA SER A 29 6.61 -8.00 1.24
C SER A 29 7.10 -6.97 0.24
N SER A 30 7.91 -6.00 0.67
CA SER A 30 8.50 -5.02 -0.24
C SER A 30 9.45 -5.68 -1.24
N ALA A 31 10.31 -6.60 -0.79
CA ALA A 31 11.18 -7.38 -1.67
C ALA A 31 10.36 -8.25 -2.64
N GLU A 32 9.36 -8.98 -2.13
CA GLU A 32 8.49 -9.83 -2.94
C GLU A 32 7.70 -9.08 -4.00
N LEU A 33 7.31 -7.84 -3.74
CA LEU A 33 6.58 -7.04 -4.72
C LEU A 33 7.52 -6.35 -5.72
N ASN A 34 8.74 -5.99 -5.34
CA ASN A 34 9.54 -5.03 -6.11
C ASN A 34 10.86 -5.59 -6.66
N ASP A 35 11.43 -6.64 -6.06
CA ASP A 35 12.68 -7.26 -6.50
C ASP A 35 12.43 -8.27 -7.64
N PRO A 36 13.27 -8.33 -8.69
CA PRO A 36 13.06 -9.27 -9.80
C PRO A 36 13.34 -10.72 -9.38
N LEU A 37 14.17 -10.93 -8.36
CA LEU A 37 14.45 -12.25 -7.75
C LEU A 37 13.43 -12.60 -6.66
N GLY A 38 12.63 -11.63 -6.22
CA GLY A 38 11.65 -11.76 -5.16
C GLY A 38 12.23 -11.62 -3.77
N GLY A 39 11.43 -12.01 -2.78
CA GLY A 39 11.86 -12.09 -1.40
C GLY A 39 12.78 -13.29 -1.15
N THR A 40 13.21 -13.39 0.10
CA THR A 40 14.00 -14.51 0.61
C THR A 40 13.16 -15.80 0.70
N LEU A 41 11.83 -15.72 0.78
CA LEU A 41 10.89 -16.81 1.06
C LEU A 41 10.05 -17.20 -0.15
N LYS A 42 10.71 -17.84 -1.11
CA LYS A 42 10.09 -18.31 -2.37
C LYS A 42 9.07 -19.42 -2.17
N PHE A 43 8.02 -19.42 -2.98
CA PHE A 43 7.10 -20.57 -3.12
C PHE A 43 7.80 -21.71 -3.88
N HIS A 44 8.56 -22.56 -3.19
CA HIS A 44 9.21 -23.71 -3.84
C HIS A 44 8.23 -24.86 -4.11
N LYS A 45 8.16 -25.28 -5.37
CA LYS A 45 7.51 -26.56 -5.72
C LYS A 45 8.49 -27.73 -5.65
N LYS A 46 8.11 -28.77 -4.92
CA LYS A 46 8.65 -30.11 -5.15
C LYS A 46 7.96 -30.69 -6.39
N ASN A 47 8.75 -30.96 -7.43
CA ASN A 47 8.38 -31.71 -8.65
C ASN A 47 7.38 -31.01 -9.60
N VAL A 48 7.86 -30.04 -10.37
CA VAL A 48 7.23 -29.68 -11.64
C VAL A 48 8.09 -30.23 -12.76
N GLY A 49 7.61 -31.27 -13.44
CA GLY A 49 8.23 -31.77 -14.66
C GLY A 49 8.10 -30.73 -15.78
N SER A 50 9.10 -30.67 -16.65
CA SER A 50 9.05 -29.90 -17.90
C SER A 50 7.86 -30.36 -18.75
N GLY A 51 6.76 -29.63 -18.73
CA GLY A 51 5.54 -29.96 -19.48
C GLY A 51 4.21 -29.79 -18.74
N THR A 52 4.20 -29.30 -17.49
CA THR A 52 2.95 -29.13 -16.72
C THR A 52 2.29 -27.78 -17.04
N ASN A 53 1.00 -27.78 -17.41
CA ASN A 53 0.22 -26.59 -17.72
C ASN A 53 0.05 -25.72 -16.45
N ILE A 54 0.19 -24.39 -16.55
CA ILE A 54 0.03 -23.46 -15.41
C ILE A 54 -1.33 -23.58 -14.72
N ILE A 55 -2.36 -23.98 -15.47
CA ILE A 55 -3.70 -24.24 -14.93
C ILE A 55 -3.71 -25.45 -13.97
N GLU A 56 -2.92 -26.49 -14.23
CA GLU A 56 -2.78 -27.63 -13.30
C GLU A 56 -1.90 -27.29 -12.10
N ILE A 57 -0.95 -26.39 -12.29
CA ILE A 57 -0.05 -25.82 -11.27
C ILE A 57 -0.83 -25.00 -10.23
N ASP A 58 -1.85 -24.25 -10.63
CA ASP A 58 -2.74 -23.45 -9.77
C ASP A 58 -3.40 -24.31 -8.67
N SER A 59 -3.87 -25.51 -9.05
CA SER A 59 -4.49 -26.47 -8.12
C SER A 59 -3.52 -27.10 -7.10
N LYS A 60 -2.21 -26.90 -7.27
CA LYS A 60 -1.13 -27.56 -6.50
C LYS A 60 -0.14 -26.59 -5.86
N LEU A 61 -0.52 -25.32 -5.67
CA LEU A 61 0.26 -24.37 -4.86
C LEU A 61 0.31 -24.84 -3.40
N ASP A 62 1.15 -25.83 -3.13
CA ASP A 62 1.46 -26.33 -1.81
C ASP A 62 2.35 -25.27 -1.14
N VAL A 63 1.78 -24.58 -0.17
CA VAL A 63 2.43 -23.47 0.54
C VAL A 63 3.69 -24.03 1.22
N SER A 64 4.87 -23.67 0.72
CA SER A 64 6.13 -24.09 1.33
C SER A 64 6.16 -23.69 2.82
N ASP A 65 6.82 -24.47 3.69
CA ASP A 65 6.90 -24.17 5.13
C ASP A 65 7.48 -22.76 5.40
N THR A 66 8.29 -22.24 4.47
CA THR A 66 8.85 -20.89 4.47
C THR A 66 7.84 -19.81 4.09
N SER A 67 6.98 -20.06 3.11
CA SER A 67 5.90 -19.13 2.74
C SER A 67 4.83 -19.05 3.83
N ARG A 68 4.57 -20.15 4.55
CA ARG A 68 3.71 -20.15 5.75
C ARG A 68 4.28 -19.24 6.83
N LEU A 69 5.59 -19.26 7.05
CA LEU A 69 6.24 -18.43 8.06
C LEU A 69 6.10 -16.93 7.75
N TRP A 70 6.27 -16.52 6.50
CA TRP A 70 6.03 -15.13 6.07
C TRP A 70 4.58 -14.70 6.35
N LEU A 71 3.61 -15.52 5.93
CA LEU A 71 2.20 -15.22 6.15
C LEU A 71 1.87 -15.16 7.65
N GLU A 72 2.43 -16.04 8.47
CA GLU A 72 2.28 -15.99 9.92
C GLU A 72 2.83 -14.71 10.58
N THR A 73 3.71 -13.98 9.89
CA THR A 73 4.22 -12.66 10.36
C THR A 73 3.38 -11.48 9.89
N GLY A 74 2.67 -11.61 8.76
CA GLY A 74 1.76 -10.58 8.23
C GLY A 74 0.33 -10.69 8.71
N TYR A 75 -0.16 -11.91 9.00
CA TYR A 75 -1.55 -12.15 9.41
C TYR A 75 -1.75 -11.82 10.89
N PHE A 76 -2.04 -10.55 11.16
CA PHE A 76 -2.28 -10.03 12.50
C PHE A 76 -3.75 -10.14 12.93
N ASN A 77 -4.64 -10.79 12.18
CA ASN A 77 -6.03 -10.96 12.60
C ASN A 77 -6.14 -11.96 13.76
N ARG A 78 -6.92 -11.61 14.79
CA ARG A 78 -7.07 -12.42 16.00
C ARG A 78 -7.55 -13.85 15.73
N GLY A 79 -8.38 -14.06 14.71
CA GLY A 79 -8.89 -15.37 14.33
C GLY A 79 -7.82 -16.34 13.82
N SER A 80 -6.74 -15.83 13.22
CA SER A 80 -5.65 -16.66 12.70
C SER A 80 -4.48 -16.77 13.68
N ASN A 81 -4.12 -15.67 14.36
CA ASN A 81 -3.00 -15.63 15.29
C ASN A 81 -3.32 -14.81 16.55
N PRO A 82 -4.04 -15.41 17.53
CA PRO A 82 -4.48 -14.70 18.73
C PRO A 82 -3.32 -14.12 19.54
N GLU A 83 -2.23 -14.88 19.71
CA GLU A 83 -1.08 -14.45 20.51
C GLU A 83 -0.34 -13.27 19.87
N TYR A 84 -0.21 -13.27 18.53
CA TYR A 84 0.40 -12.17 17.81
C TYR A 84 -0.47 -10.91 17.84
N HIS A 85 -1.78 -11.07 17.62
CA HIS A 85 -2.74 -9.97 17.69
C HIS A 85 -2.76 -9.33 19.07
N ASP A 86 -2.92 -10.13 20.13
CA ASP A 86 -2.99 -9.63 21.51
C ASP A 86 -1.67 -8.91 21.90
N ALA A 87 -0.51 -9.41 21.43
CA ALA A 87 0.78 -8.74 21.63
C ALA A 87 0.86 -7.39 20.89
N LEU A 88 0.42 -7.32 19.63
CA LEU A 88 0.39 -6.08 18.85
C LEU A 88 -0.57 -5.03 19.43
N VAL A 89 -1.72 -5.45 19.95
CA VAL A 89 -2.66 -4.57 20.67
C VAL A 89 -1.99 -4.01 21.93
N LYS A 90 -1.31 -4.86 22.71
CA LYS A 90 -0.62 -4.46 23.94
C LYS A 90 0.46 -3.40 23.69
N ILE A 91 1.20 -3.48 22.59
CA ILE A 91 2.22 -2.48 22.21
C ILE A 91 1.65 -1.29 21.42
N GLY A 92 0.33 -1.22 21.23
CA GLY A 92 -0.33 -0.11 20.54
C GLY A 92 -0.08 -0.07 19.03
N MET A 93 0.19 -1.21 18.40
CA MET A 93 0.44 -1.30 16.95
C MET A 93 -0.82 -1.65 16.14
N ILE A 94 -1.94 -1.98 16.78
CA ILE A 94 -3.24 -2.22 16.13
C ILE A 94 -4.29 -1.31 16.76
N THR A 95 -5.24 -0.82 15.96
CA THR A 95 -6.41 -0.10 16.48
C THR A 95 -7.29 -0.98 17.37
N ASP A 96 -7.95 -0.37 18.36
CA ASP A 96 -8.77 -1.09 19.34
C ASP A 96 -9.84 -1.97 18.66
N SER A 97 -9.87 -3.25 19.05
CA SER A 97 -10.82 -4.25 18.55
C SER A 97 -12.28 -3.96 18.91
N ASN A 98 -12.52 -3.08 19.88
CA ASN A 98 -13.86 -2.67 20.30
C ASN A 98 -14.43 -1.53 19.46
N LEU A 99 -13.63 -0.94 18.56
CA LEU A 99 -14.13 0.10 17.66
C LEU A 99 -15.12 -0.54 16.67
N PRO A 100 -16.27 0.10 16.38
CA PRO A 100 -17.26 -0.37 15.42
C PRO A 100 -16.80 -0.10 13.96
N ILE A 101 -15.59 -0.54 13.64
CA ILE A 101 -14.98 -0.44 12.31
C ILE A 101 -14.89 -1.84 11.69
N PRO A 102 -15.03 -1.98 10.36
CA PRO A 102 -15.04 -3.28 9.68
C PRO A 102 -13.74 -4.05 9.82
N SER A 103 -12.61 -3.32 9.86
CA SER A 103 -11.26 -3.87 9.87
C SER A 103 -10.34 -3.10 10.80
N GLN A 104 -9.42 -3.81 11.44
CA GLN A 104 -8.35 -3.21 12.22
C GLN A 104 -7.16 -2.87 11.32
N ILE A 105 -6.50 -1.75 11.60
CA ILE A 105 -5.28 -1.31 10.92
C ILE A 105 -4.07 -1.63 11.78
N ASN A 106 -3.01 -2.11 11.15
CA ASN A 106 -1.69 -2.16 11.77
C ASN A 106 -1.00 -0.81 11.52
N LEU A 107 -0.75 -0.07 12.59
CA LEU A 107 -0.24 1.31 12.56
C LEU A 107 1.22 1.41 12.09
N PHE A 108 1.98 0.31 12.13
CA PHE A 108 3.35 0.29 11.64
C PHE A 108 3.40 0.16 10.12
N ILE A 109 2.68 -0.82 9.55
CA ILE A 109 2.65 -1.05 8.10
C ILE A 109 1.65 -0.13 7.39
N GLY A 110 0.68 0.43 8.12
CA GLY A 110 -0.26 1.43 7.61
C GLY A 110 -1.49 0.87 6.90
N PHE A 111 -1.78 -0.43 7.01
CA PHE A 111 -2.91 -1.06 6.31
C PHE A 111 -3.57 -2.23 7.06
N THR A 112 -4.70 -2.70 6.54
CA THR A 112 -5.50 -3.82 7.07
C THR A 112 -5.00 -5.21 6.67
N ILE A 113 -5.62 -6.24 7.27
CA ILE A 113 -5.42 -7.63 6.87
C ILE A 113 -5.91 -7.91 5.44
N GLU A 114 -6.90 -7.17 4.93
CA GLU A 114 -7.37 -7.33 3.56
C GLU A 114 -6.25 -6.99 2.56
N ILE A 115 -5.43 -5.98 2.84
CA ILE A 115 -4.27 -5.66 1.99
C ILE A 115 -3.20 -6.76 2.08
N VAL A 116 -2.96 -7.33 3.27
CA VAL A 116 -2.06 -8.49 3.41
C VAL A 116 -2.52 -9.66 2.52
N GLN A 117 -3.83 -9.92 2.45
CA GLN A 117 -4.40 -10.97 1.59
C GLN A 117 -4.21 -10.66 0.09
N ILE A 118 -4.33 -9.40 -0.32
CA ILE A 118 -4.08 -8.99 -1.71
C ILE A 118 -2.59 -9.17 -2.04
N ILE A 119 -1.70 -8.73 -1.15
CA ILE A 119 -0.24 -8.89 -1.31
C ILE A 119 0.09 -10.38 -1.45
N ASP A 120 -0.38 -11.25 -0.56
CA ASP A 120 -0.18 -12.70 -0.63
C ASP A 120 -0.61 -13.30 -1.97
N GLU A 121 -1.76 -12.89 -2.50
CA GLU A 121 -2.23 -13.43 -3.77
C GLU A 121 -1.40 -12.94 -4.96
N ILE A 122 -0.98 -11.67 -4.94
CA ILE A 122 -0.10 -11.11 -5.97
C ILE A 122 1.29 -11.76 -5.91
N THR A 123 1.87 -11.98 -4.73
CA THR A 123 3.21 -12.57 -4.62
C THR A 123 3.24 -14.01 -5.12
N LYS A 124 2.18 -14.80 -4.90
CA LYS A 124 2.04 -16.13 -5.53
C LYS A 124 2.08 -16.05 -7.06
N CYS A 125 1.39 -15.09 -7.65
CA CYS A 125 1.44 -14.87 -9.09
C CYS A 125 2.86 -14.48 -9.55
N LEU A 126 3.50 -13.54 -8.85
CA LEU A 126 4.85 -13.06 -9.20
C LEU A 126 5.88 -14.19 -9.14
N ASP A 127 5.83 -15.04 -8.11
CA ASP A 127 6.73 -16.18 -8.01
C ASP A 127 6.55 -17.18 -9.15
N LEU A 128 5.31 -17.48 -9.53
CA LEU A 128 5.05 -18.32 -10.70
C LEU A 128 5.62 -17.73 -11.99
N LEU A 129 5.48 -16.42 -12.17
CA LEU A 129 5.97 -15.69 -13.34
C LEU A 129 7.50 -15.59 -13.36
N ARG A 130 8.15 -15.42 -12.20
CA ARG A 130 9.62 -15.45 -12.09
C ARG A 130 10.19 -16.81 -12.48
N GLU A 131 9.54 -17.90 -12.06
CA GLU A 131 9.92 -19.26 -12.44
C GLU A 131 9.56 -19.57 -13.91
N ASN A 132 8.57 -18.88 -14.48
CA ASN A 132 8.02 -19.15 -15.82
C ASN A 132 7.77 -17.85 -16.62
N PRO A 133 8.82 -17.10 -17.02
CA PRO A 133 8.67 -15.72 -17.54
C PRO A 133 7.86 -15.57 -18.83
N THR A 134 7.73 -16.64 -19.61
CA THR A 134 7.02 -16.63 -20.90
C THR A 134 5.53 -16.94 -20.78
N TYR A 135 5.02 -17.13 -19.56
CA TYR A 135 3.67 -17.62 -19.34
C TYR A 135 2.76 -16.58 -18.67
N GLN A 136 1.46 -16.81 -18.81
CA GLN A 136 0.41 -16.07 -18.11
C GLN A 136 -0.11 -16.89 -16.93
N VAL A 137 -0.44 -16.23 -15.82
CA VAL A 137 -1.09 -16.89 -14.68
C VAL A 137 -2.53 -17.31 -15.03
N SER A 138 -3.13 -18.17 -14.20
CA SER A 138 -4.50 -18.62 -14.44
C SER A 138 -5.51 -17.46 -14.30
N GLY A 139 -6.59 -17.52 -15.07
CA GLY A 139 -7.69 -16.55 -14.94
C GLY A 139 -8.33 -16.56 -13.55
N SER A 140 -8.34 -17.72 -12.88
CA SER A 140 -8.84 -17.86 -11.50
C SER A 140 -8.04 -17.03 -10.50
N MET A 141 -6.71 -17.01 -10.62
CA MET A 141 -5.85 -16.17 -9.77
C MET A 141 -6.10 -14.69 -10.01
N ILE A 142 -6.25 -14.27 -11.28
CA ILE A 142 -6.59 -12.87 -11.61
C ILE A 142 -7.95 -12.48 -11.03
N ILE A 143 -8.98 -13.32 -11.20
CA ILE A 143 -10.31 -13.09 -10.64
C ILE A 143 -10.26 -12.97 -9.12
N LYS A 144 -9.45 -13.81 -8.46
CA LYS A 144 -9.28 -13.77 -7.01
C LYS A 144 -8.63 -12.47 -6.54
N ILE A 145 -7.57 -12.00 -7.21
CA ILE A 145 -6.96 -10.69 -6.93
C ILE A 145 -8.01 -9.58 -7.05
N MET A 146 -8.75 -9.55 -8.15
CA MET A 146 -9.79 -8.54 -8.38
C MET A 146 -10.90 -8.59 -7.33
N SER A 147 -11.32 -9.79 -6.91
CA SER A 147 -12.33 -9.97 -5.86
C SER A 147 -11.84 -9.50 -4.49
N LEU A 148 -10.57 -9.73 -4.16
CA LEU A 148 -9.97 -9.24 -2.92
C LEU A 148 -9.86 -7.71 -2.93
N ILE A 149 -9.46 -7.12 -4.06
CA ILE A 149 -9.41 -5.66 -4.24
C ILE A 149 -10.79 -5.04 -4.07
N ASP A 150 -11.82 -5.58 -4.72
CA ASP A 150 -13.20 -5.09 -4.61
C ASP A 150 -13.70 -5.14 -3.15
N LYS A 151 -13.44 -6.25 -2.46
CA LYS A 151 -13.75 -6.37 -1.03
C LYS A 151 -13.03 -5.31 -0.20
N ALA A 152 -11.72 -5.14 -0.37
CA ALA A 152 -10.92 -4.19 0.40
C ALA A 152 -11.33 -2.74 0.15
N ARG A 153 -11.76 -2.40 -1.07
CA ARG A 153 -12.28 -1.06 -1.41
C ARG A 153 -13.48 -0.65 -0.58
N ASN A 154 -14.24 -1.61 -0.06
CA ASN A 154 -15.40 -1.33 0.77
C ASN A 154 -15.07 -1.02 2.24
N ASN A 155 -13.82 -1.26 2.68
CA ASN A 155 -13.37 -0.91 4.02
C ASN A 155 -13.47 0.61 4.28
N TYR A 156 -13.62 0.96 5.56
CA TYR A 156 -13.55 2.33 6.05
C TYR A 156 -13.06 2.33 7.50
N PHE A 157 -12.34 3.37 7.90
CA PHE A 157 -11.96 3.60 9.29
C PHE A 157 -12.78 4.73 9.91
N VAL A 158 -12.97 5.79 9.14
CA VAL A 158 -13.84 6.90 9.50
C VAL A 158 -15.23 6.64 8.89
N PRO A 159 -16.28 6.46 9.73
CA PRO A 159 -17.63 6.29 9.22
C PRO A 159 -18.05 7.47 8.34
N LYS A 160 -18.75 7.19 7.23
CA LYS A 160 -19.24 8.22 6.28
C LYS A 160 -18.16 9.08 5.63
N VAL A 161 -16.88 8.70 5.69
CA VAL A 161 -15.83 9.40 4.95
C VAL A 161 -16.18 9.46 3.46
N ASN A 162 -15.99 10.63 2.85
CA ASN A 162 -16.15 10.76 1.41
C ASN A 162 -14.94 10.11 0.73
N LYS A 163 -15.12 8.98 0.05
CA LYS A 163 -14.01 8.26 -0.61
C LYS A 163 -13.41 8.96 -1.83
N GLN A 164 -14.00 10.07 -2.29
CA GLN A 164 -13.46 10.84 -3.42
C GLN A 164 -12.35 11.80 -2.98
N ASP A 165 -12.53 12.48 -1.85
CA ASP A 165 -11.60 13.50 -1.36
C ASP A 165 -11.11 13.23 0.07
N TYR A 166 -11.56 12.14 0.68
CA TYR A 166 -11.29 11.71 2.06
C TYR A 166 -11.74 12.69 3.13
N SER A 167 -12.62 13.64 2.79
CA SER A 167 -13.20 14.56 3.75
C SER A 167 -14.13 13.83 4.71
N ILE A 168 -14.10 14.26 5.96
CA ILE A 168 -14.89 13.71 7.05
C ILE A 168 -16.05 14.67 7.28
N PRO A 169 -17.30 14.23 7.05
CA PRO A 169 -18.46 15.06 7.34
C PRO A 169 -18.65 15.21 8.86
N ILE A 170 -19.21 16.34 9.30
CA ILE A 170 -19.41 16.63 10.73
C ILE A 170 -20.37 15.63 11.41
N GLU A 171 -21.24 14.98 10.63
CA GLU A 171 -22.16 13.93 11.07
C GLU A 171 -21.51 12.55 11.20
N SER A 172 -20.21 12.43 10.91
CA SER A 172 -19.44 11.22 11.20
C SER A 172 -19.19 11.11 12.70
N ALA A 173 -19.48 9.94 13.27
CA ALA A 173 -19.20 9.66 14.68
C ALA A 173 -17.72 9.83 15.05
N ALA A 174 -16.82 9.68 14.07
CA ALA A 174 -15.37 9.84 14.25
C ALA A 174 -14.87 11.26 13.94
N HIS A 175 -15.74 12.20 13.53
CA HIS A 175 -15.32 13.58 13.30
C HIS A 175 -14.82 14.20 14.61
N PRO A 176 -13.66 14.88 14.64
CA PRO A 176 -13.09 15.41 15.89
C PRO A 176 -14.04 16.33 16.67
N GLU A 177 -14.84 17.11 15.95
CA GLU A 177 -15.82 18.06 16.50
C GLU A 177 -17.22 17.43 16.72
N TYR A 178 -17.40 16.13 16.47
CA TYR A 178 -18.66 15.42 16.75
C TYR A 178 -18.97 15.41 18.25
N THR A 179 -20.24 15.59 18.61
CA THR A 179 -20.72 15.70 20.00
C THR A 179 -21.81 14.67 20.35
N GLY A 180 -22.14 13.75 19.44
CA GLY A 180 -23.13 12.70 19.69
C GLY A 180 -22.64 11.64 20.69
N VAL A 181 -23.59 10.89 21.26
CA VAL A 181 -23.33 9.85 22.28
C VAL A 181 -22.53 8.67 21.77
N ASP A 182 -22.56 8.43 20.46
CA ASP A 182 -21.84 7.38 19.73
C ASP A 182 -20.46 7.83 19.25
N LYS A 183 -19.91 8.93 19.80
CA LYS A 183 -18.60 9.48 19.41
C LYS A 183 -17.52 8.41 19.42
N LEU A 184 -16.87 8.25 18.27
CA LEU A 184 -15.73 7.38 18.07
C LEU A 184 -14.44 8.19 18.22
N THR A 185 -13.54 7.73 19.09
CA THR A 185 -12.21 8.36 19.24
C THR A 185 -11.18 7.56 18.46
N LEU A 186 -10.59 8.18 17.43
CA LEU A 186 -9.48 7.62 16.66
C LEU A 186 -8.17 8.36 17.00
N PRO A 187 -7.00 7.75 16.74
CA PRO A 187 -5.71 8.42 16.93
C PRO A 187 -5.60 9.73 16.16
N SER A 188 -4.89 10.72 16.69
CA SER A 188 -4.71 12.02 16.02
C SER A 188 -4.03 11.91 14.65
N SER A 189 -3.17 10.92 14.46
CA SER A 189 -2.52 10.59 13.18
C SER A 189 -3.50 10.17 12.08
N CYS A 190 -4.73 9.80 12.43
CA CYS A 190 -5.79 9.50 11.47
C CYS A 190 -6.27 10.76 10.74
N PHE A 191 -6.07 11.95 11.31
CA PHE A 191 -6.71 13.17 10.86
C PHE A 191 -5.72 14.18 10.29
N ALA A 192 -6.12 14.86 9.22
CA ALA A 192 -5.52 16.12 8.79
C ALA A 192 -6.59 17.22 8.82
N LYS A 193 -6.23 18.44 9.24
CA LYS A 193 -7.18 19.57 9.28
C LYS A 193 -6.81 20.60 8.21
N ASP A 194 -7.80 20.99 7.41
CA ASP A 194 -7.76 22.02 6.37
C ASP A 194 -8.83 23.10 6.61
N GLY A 195 -8.48 24.19 7.29
CA GLY A 195 -9.47 25.18 7.72
C GLY A 195 -10.55 24.51 8.60
N ASN A 196 -11.77 24.42 8.07
CA ASN A 196 -12.91 23.77 8.73
C ASN A 196 -13.12 22.30 8.30
N THR A 197 -12.34 21.81 7.34
CA THR A 197 -12.46 20.45 6.80
C THR A 197 -11.48 19.52 7.50
N TYR A 198 -11.93 18.33 7.87
CA TYR A 198 -11.06 17.25 8.32
C TYR A 198 -10.94 16.19 7.23
N TYR A 199 -9.76 15.61 7.07
CA TYR A 199 -9.47 14.52 6.15
C TYR A 199 -9.01 13.28 6.90
N SER A 200 -9.29 12.09 6.35
CA SER A 200 -8.82 10.81 6.89
C SER A 200 -7.55 10.34 6.19
N TRP A 201 -6.42 10.37 6.90
CA TRP A 201 -5.15 9.79 6.44
C TRP A 201 -5.23 8.27 6.28
N TYR A 202 -5.95 7.58 7.17
CA TYR A 202 -6.00 6.13 7.17
C TYR A 202 -6.82 5.60 6.00
N ASP A 203 -7.99 6.19 5.75
CA ASP A 203 -8.82 5.80 4.61
C ASP A 203 -8.10 6.11 3.27
N MET A 204 -7.45 7.28 3.16
CA MET A 204 -6.68 7.62 1.97
C MET A 204 -5.50 6.66 1.73
N ASN A 205 -4.72 6.36 2.78
CA ASN A 205 -3.56 5.46 2.68
C ASN A 205 -3.99 4.07 2.22
N GLU A 206 -4.99 3.47 2.88
CA GLU A 206 -5.52 2.16 2.52
C GLU A 206 -6.00 2.13 1.07
N GLN A 207 -6.74 3.15 0.61
CA GLN A 207 -7.19 3.21 -0.78
C GLN A 207 -6.02 3.36 -1.77
N LEU A 208 -5.00 4.16 -1.46
CA LEU A 208 -3.82 4.32 -2.33
C LEU A 208 -3.00 3.03 -2.45
N VAL A 209 -2.87 2.26 -1.36
CA VAL A 209 -2.20 0.95 -1.41
C VAL A 209 -3.04 -0.06 -2.21
N ILE A 210 -4.36 -0.08 -2.05
CA ILE A 210 -5.24 -0.91 -2.88
C ILE A 210 -5.12 -0.53 -4.36
N ASP A 211 -5.09 0.77 -4.66
CA ASP A 211 -4.94 1.26 -6.03
C ASP A 211 -3.55 0.94 -6.59
N GLU A 212 -2.48 0.92 -5.78
CA GLU A 212 -1.17 0.40 -6.18
C GLU A 212 -1.26 -1.09 -6.58
N MET A 213 -1.94 -1.92 -5.78
CA MET A 213 -2.11 -3.35 -6.08
C MET A 213 -2.93 -3.58 -7.36
N MET A 214 -3.95 -2.74 -7.59
CA MET A 214 -4.71 -2.74 -8.84
C MET A 214 -3.84 -2.35 -10.02
N LEU A 215 -3.06 -1.28 -9.87
CA LEU A 215 -2.15 -0.81 -10.90
C LEU A 215 -1.11 -1.90 -11.24
N ARG A 216 -0.56 -2.59 -10.24
CA ARG A 216 0.34 -3.72 -10.41
C ARG A 216 -0.31 -4.86 -11.19
N THR A 217 -1.57 -5.18 -10.90
CA THR A 217 -2.33 -6.19 -11.64
C THR A 217 -2.50 -5.81 -13.11
N PHE A 218 -2.78 -4.54 -13.39
CA PHE A 218 -2.89 -4.02 -14.75
C PHE A 218 -1.58 -3.99 -15.51
N THR A 219 -0.46 -3.71 -14.84
CA THR A 219 0.80 -3.37 -15.50
C THR A 219 1.78 -4.52 -15.63
N THR A 220 1.65 -5.56 -14.81
CA THR A 220 2.66 -6.63 -14.74
C THR A 220 2.53 -7.61 -15.91
N PRO A 221 3.63 -7.94 -16.62
CA PRO A 221 3.66 -9.01 -17.62
C PRO A 221 3.22 -10.36 -17.04
N GLY A 222 2.41 -11.11 -17.79
CA GLY A 222 1.87 -12.39 -17.32
C GLY A 222 0.67 -12.28 -16.36
N LEU A 223 0.30 -11.07 -15.94
CA LEU A 223 -1.02 -10.75 -15.39
C LEU A 223 -1.94 -10.23 -16.52
N LEU A 224 -2.22 -8.92 -16.56
CA LEU A 224 -3.04 -8.30 -17.60
C LEU A 224 -2.23 -7.52 -18.64
N LEU A 225 -1.09 -6.95 -18.26
CA LEU A 225 -0.19 -6.20 -19.13
C LEU A 225 -0.91 -5.20 -20.05
N LEU A 226 -1.75 -4.35 -19.46
CA LEU A 226 -2.49 -3.33 -20.19
C LEU A 226 -1.53 -2.27 -20.75
N PRO A 227 -1.81 -1.72 -21.95
CA PRO A 227 -1.05 -0.59 -22.48
C PRO A 227 -1.10 0.60 -21.54
N ARG A 228 -0.02 1.37 -21.45
CA ARG A 228 0.07 2.54 -20.55
C ARG A 228 -1.08 3.54 -20.68
N HIS A 229 -1.56 3.77 -21.90
CA HIS A 229 -2.68 4.69 -22.19
C HIS A 229 -4.06 4.02 -22.11
N HIS A 230 -4.16 2.82 -21.56
CA HIS A 230 -5.42 2.14 -21.40
C HIS A 230 -6.36 2.92 -20.47
N PRO A 231 -7.66 3.06 -20.78
CA PRO A 231 -8.61 3.85 -19.98
C PRO A 231 -8.63 3.50 -18.48
N LEU A 232 -8.51 2.21 -18.14
CA LEU A 232 -8.45 1.77 -16.74
C LEU A 232 -7.18 2.23 -16.00
N ILE A 233 -6.05 2.36 -16.70
CA ILE A 233 -4.82 2.92 -16.11
C ILE A 233 -4.99 4.42 -15.92
N GLU A 234 -5.55 5.11 -16.92
CA GLU A 234 -5.78 6.56 -16.85
C GLU A 234 -6.76 6.92 -15.72
N GLU A 235 -7.87 6.20 -15.59
CA GLU A 235 -8.84 6.37 -14.51
C GLU A 235 -8.17 6.22 -13.13
N LEU A 236 -7.39 5.15 -12.96
CA LEU A 236 -6.70 4.86 -11.71
C LEU A 236 -5.63 5.92 -11.39
N LYS A 237 -4.86 6.34 -12.39
CA LYS A 237 -3.87 7.42 -12.27
C LYS A 237 -4.52 8.72 -11.78
N GLN A 238 -5.60 9.15 -12.43
CA GLN A 238 -6.31 10.38 -12.05
C GLN A 238 -6.89 10.27 -10.63
N LYS A 239 -7.45 9.10 -10.27
CA LYS A 239 -7.94 8.84 -8.91
C LYS A 239 -6.83 8.95 -7.85
N MET A 240 -5.67 8.33 -8.10
CA MET A 240 -4.54 8.38 -7.17
C MET A 240 -3.97 9.80 -7.03
N LEU A 241 -3.85 10.55 -8.14
CA LEU A 241 -3.42 11.94 -8.11
C LEU A 241 -4.39 12.84 -7.33
N ALA A 242 -5.70 12.70 -7.58
CA ALA A 242 -6.74 13.46 -6.90
C ALA A 242 -6.85 13.12 -5.40
N SER A 243 -6.45 11.90 -5.02
CA SER A 243 -6.50 11.43 -3.63
C SER A 243 -5.52 12.18 -2.71
N MET A 244 -4.45 12.76 -3.25
CA MET A 244 -3.43 13.47 -2.48
C MET A 244 -3.89 14.86 -2.04
N PHE A 245 -4.85 14.93 -1.11
CA PHE A 245 -5.48 16.17 -0.63
C PHE A 245 -4.48 17.21 -0.07
N PHE A 246 -3.27 16.77 0.28
CA PHE A 246 -2.18 17.57 0.81
C PHE A 246 -1.35 18.29 -0.28
N ILE A 247 -1.54 17.97 -1.56
CA ILE A 247 -0.96 18.72 -2.69
C ILE A 247 -1.98 19.75 -3.14
N LYS A 248 -1.69 21.04 -2.89
CA LYS A 248 -2.59 22.14 -3.23
C LYS A 248 -2.13 22.84 -4.50
N ARG A 249 -3.08 23.16 -5.38
CA ARG A 249 -2.82 23.97 -6.57
C ARG A 249 -2.71 25.44 -6.20
N LYS A 250 -1.71 26.12 -6.75
CA LYS A 250 -1.59 27.58 -6.69
C LYS A 250 -2.68 28.20 -7.55
N SER A 251 -3.44 29.12 -6.97
CA SER A 251 -4.37 29.97 -7.72
C SER A 251 -3.83 31.40 -7.73
N PRO A 252 -3.81 32.10 -8.88
CA PRO A 252 -3.42 33.51 -8.95
C PRO A 252 -4.23 34.41 -8.01
N GLU A 253 -5.45 33.99 -7.67
CA GLU A 253 -6.41 34.74 -6.85
C GLU A 253 -6.25 34.47 -5.34
N ASN A 254 -5.55 33.40 -4.96
CA ASN A 254 -5.39 33.03 -3.55
C ASN A 254 -4.00 33.41 -3.06
N GLN A 255 -3.96 34.41 -2.18
CA GLN A 255 -2.75 34.66 -1.40
C GLN A 255 -2.55 33.49 -0.43
N ILE A 256 -1.46 32.75 -0.60
CA ILE A 256 -1.12 31.64 0.31
C ILE A 256 -0.75 32.25 1.66
N THR A 257 -1.58 32.02 2.67
CA THR A 257 -1.42 32.55 4.03
C THR A 257 -0.94 31.48 5.02
N GLU A 258 -0.94 30.22 4.62
CA GLU A 258 -0.50 29.09 5.44
C GLU A 258 0.99 28.80 5.31
N GLU A 259 1.54 28.10 6.29
CA GLU A 259 2.95 27.66 6.28
C GLU A 259 3.17 26.58 5.23
N ILE A 260 4.12 26.84 4.32
CA ILE A 260 4.46 25.97 3.20
C ILE A 260 5.73 25.17 3.51
N LEU A 261 5.66 23.85 3.43
CA LEU A 261 6.81 22.96 3.54
C LEU A 261 7.65 22.99 2.25
N ALA A 262 7.01 22.85 1.10
CA ALA A 262 7.63 22.88 -0.22
C ALA A 262 6.66 23.42 -1.27
N GLU A 263 7.20 23.97 -2.35
CA GLU A 263 6.42 24.49 -3.46
C GLU A 263 7.12 24.25 -4.80
N SER A 264 6.31 24.22 -5.85
CA SER A 264 6.70 24.16 -7.26
C SER A 264 6.04 25.31 -8.03
N GLU A 265 5.99 25.27 -9.36
CA GLU A 265 5.41 26.33 -10.17
C GLU A 265 3.89 26.44 -9.98
N ASN A 266 3.19 25.30 -10.02
CA ASN A 266 1.73 25.19 -9.99
C ASN A 266 1.19 24.63 -8.67
N PHE A 267 2.02 24.08 -7.79
CA PHE A 267 1.58 23.40 -6.56
C PHE A 267 2.39 23.79 -5.32
N TYR A 268 1.84 23.50 -4.15
CA TYR A 268 2.49 23.65 -2.85
C TYR A 268 2.01 22.61 -1.84
N LEU A 269 2.83 22.36 -0.83
CA LEU A 269 2.56 21.45 0.28
C LEU A 269 2.43 22.24 1.58
N PRO A 270 1.22 22.32 2.16
CA PRO A 270 1.04 22.84 3.51
C PRO A 270 1.72 21.98 4.57
N SER A 271 2.51 22.58 5.46
CA SER A 271 3.20 21.88 6.56
C SER A 271 2.23 21.13 7.48
N ARG A 272 1.00 21.63 7.63
CA ARG A 272 -0.05 21.03 8.48
C ARG A 272 -0.76 19.83 7.86
N LEU A 273 -0.72 19.69 6.53
CA LEU A 273 -1.32 18.56 5.83
C LEU A 273 -0.26 17.51 5.51
N PHE A 274 0.93 17.91 5.07
CA PHE A 274 2.02 17.02 4.70
C PHE A 274 2.86 16.63 5.93
N THR A 275 2.49 15.53 6.59
CA THR A 275 3.11 15.05 7.82
C THR A 275 3.88 13.74 7.61
N ALA A 276 4.45 13.17 8.68
CA ALA A 276 5.10 11.85 8.63
C ALA A 276 4.19 10.73 8.07
N SER A 277 2.86 10.90 8.16
CA SER A 277 1.90 9.97 7.54
C SER A 277 2.06 9.85 6.03
N ALA A 278 2.62 10.86 5.35
CA ALA A 278 2.91 10.81 3.92
C ALA A 278 3.93 9.71 3.57
N ILE A 279 4.82 9.32 4.48
CA ILE A 279 5.80 8.24 4.23
C ILE A 279 5.08 6.91 3.93
N MET A 280 3.90 6.68 4.52
CA MET A 280 3.16 5.42 4.35
C MET A 280 2.72 5.16 2.90
N ILE A 281 2.60 6.20 2.07
CA ILE A 281 2.18 6.10 0.67
C ILE A 281 3.35 6.26 -0.33
N GLU A 282 4.61 6.18 0.15
CA GLU A 282 5.79 6.29 -0.72
C GLU A 282 5.82 5.24 -1.82
N SER A 283 5.52 3.97 -1.50
CA SER A 283 5.45 2.88 -2.51
C SER A 283 4.34 3.13 -3.56
N PRO A 284 3.07 3.40 -3.17
CA PRO A 284 2.03 3.75 -4.12
C PRO A 284 2.41 4.90 -5.07
N VAL A 285 2.99 5.97 -4.53
CA VAL A 285 3.37 7.15 -5.32
C VAL A 285 4.57 6.86 -6.23
N GLY A 286 5.54 6.08 -5.76
CA GLY A 286 6.68 5.64 -6.58
C GLY A 286 6.26 4.71 -7.73
N ARG A 287 5.19 3.93 -7.55
CA ARG A 287 4.61 3.13 -8.63
C ARG A 287 3.86 4.00 -9.63
N LEU A 288 3.06 4.93 -9.13
CA LEU A 288 2.31 5.90 -9.94
C LEU A 288 3.24 6.72 -10.85
N SER A 289 4.43 7.09 -10.37
CA SER A 289 5.39 7.91 -11.13
C SER A 289 5.77 7.32 -12.50
N ARG A 290 5.64 6.00 -12.67
CA ARG A 290 6.05 5.25 -13.87
C ARG A 290 5.02 5.30 -14.99
N ILE A 291 3.79 5.65 -14.68
CA ILE A 291 2.71 5.71 -15.66
C ILE A 291 2.34 7.14 -16.05
N LEU A 292 2.88 8.16 -15.35
CA LEU A 292 2.63 9.59 -15.61
C LEU A 292 3.07 9.97 -17.01
N ASN A 293 2.27 10.75 -17.72
CA ASN A 293 2.55 11.15 -19.10
C ASN A 293 2.36 12.66 -19.35
N GLN A 294 2.00 13.43 -18.34
CA GLN A 294 1.87 14.88 -18.44
C GLN A 294 2.82 15.60 -17.49
N ASP A 295 3.35 16.74 -17.93
CA ASP A 295 4.31 17.54 -17.17
C ASP A 295 3.76 17.98 -15.81
N ILE A 296 2.47 18.34 -15.77
CA ILE A 296 1.77 18.73 -14.55
C ILE A 296 1.67 17.59 -13.52
N GLU A 297 1.58 16.34 -13.99
CA GLU A 297 1.54 15.16 -13.11
C GLU A 297 2.91 14.89 -12.51
N PHE A 298 3.97 14.99 -13.33
CA PHE A 298 5.34 14.88 -12.85
C PHE A 298 5.65 15.95 -11.81
N GLU A 299 5.22 17.19 -12.04
CA GLU A 299 5.40 18.28 -11.09
C GLU A 299 4.78 17.96 -9.71
N GLN A 300 3.57 17.39 -9.67
CA GLN A 300 2.93 16.97 -8.42
C GLN A 300 3.75 15.90 -7.68
N ILE A 301 4.22 14.88 -8.40
CA ILE A 301 4.97 13.78 -7.79
C ILE A 301 6.38 14.19 -7.37
N GLU A 302 7.04 15.07 -8.14
CA GLU A 302 8.31 15.68 -7.74
C GLU A 302 8.14 16.50 -6.45
N LEU A 303 7.05 17.26 -6.35
CA LEU A 303 6.74 18.03 -5.15
C LEU A 303 6.52 17.12 -3.94
N TYR A 304 5.79 16.01 -4.11
CA TYR A 304 5.59 14.99 -3.07
C TYR A 304 6.94 14.46 -2.52
N PHE A 305 7.83 13.97 -3.39
CA PHE A 305 9.12 13.40 -2.94
C PHE A 305 10.06 14.47 -2.39
N THR A 306 9.96 15.71 -2.87
CA THR A 306 10.66 16.87 -2.28
C THR A 306 10.17 17.13 -0.86
N GLY A 307 8.85 17.05 -0.63
CA GLY A 307 8.25 17.13 0.70
C GLY A 307 8.78 16.04 1.64
N LEU A 308 8.79 14.78 1.20
CA LEU A 308 9.33 13.67 1.99
C LEU A 308 10.80 13.88 2.37
N PHE A 309 11.61 14.34 1.42
CA PHE A 309 13.02 14.64 1.67
C PHE A 309 13.17 15.73 2.74
N LYS A 310 12.35 16.79 2.68
CA LYS A 310 12.34 17.84 3.72
C LYS A 310 11.88 17.35 5.10
N LEU A 311 11.05 16.31 5.16
CA LEU A 311 10.68 15.63 6.41
C LEU A 311 11.79 14.69 6.93
N GLY A 312 12.92 14.58 6.24
CA GLY A 312 14.05 13.75 6.64
C GLY A 312 13.98 12.30 6.15
N ASN A 313 13.09 11.99 5.19
CA ASN A 313 13.08 10.67 4.57
C ASN A 313 14.21 10.55 3.54
N GLY A 314 15.23 9.73 3.84
CA GLY A 314 16.39 9.56 2.96
C GLY A 314 16.09 8.76 1.69
N SER A 315 15.17 7.79 1.73
CA SER A 315 14.85 6.93 0.58
C SER A 315 14.20 7.72 -0.56
N SER A 316 13.48 8.80 -0.24
CA SER A 316 12.76 9.60 -1.22
C SER A 316 13.67 10.35 -2.20
N ILE A 317 14.97 10.47 -1.91
CA ILE A 317 15.95 11.11 -2.82
C ILE A 317 16.06 10.30 -4.11
N MET A 318 16.22 8.97 -4.00
CA MET A 318 16.34 8.10 -5.16
C MET A 318 15.06 8.11 -5.99
N ALA A 319 13.90 8.12 -5.32
CA ALA A 319 12.62 8.25 -6.00
C ALA A 319 12.45 9.61 -6.72
N LEU A 320 12.86 10.71 -6.08
CA LEU A 320 12.85 12.04 -6.69
C LEU A 320 13.74 12.10 -7.94
N GLU A 321 14.94 11.54 -7.88
CA GLU A 321 15.83 11.46 -9.04
C GLU A 321 15.24 10.63 -10.17
N MET A 322 14.59 9.50 -9.85
CA MET A 322 13.92 8.67 -10.83
C MET A 322 12.79 9.43 -11.52
N VAL A 323 11.93 10.13 -10.77
CA VAL A 323 10.83 10.94 -11.33
C VAL A 323 11.36 12.00 -12.29
N LYS A 324 12.44 12.70 -11.92
CA LYS A 324 13.09 13.69 -12.79
C LYS A 324 13.65 13.08 -14.08
N LYS A 325 14.27 11.89 -13.99
CA LYS A 325 14.75 11.16 -15.18
C LYS A 325 13.60 10.76 -16.09
N LEU A 326 12.49 10.26 -15.54
CA LEU A 326 11.29 9.90 -16.28
C LEU A 326 10.68 11.14 -16.98
N ARG A 327 10.58 12.27 -16.29
CA ARG A 327 10.10 13.54 -16.87
C ARG A 327 10.95 14.03 -18.04
N ARG A 328 12.28 13.87 -17.96
CA ARG A 328 13.21 14.23 -19.03
C ARG A 328 13.25 13.25 -20.20
N GLY A 329 12.66 12.05 -20.04
CA GLY A 329 12.76 10.97 -21.02
C GLY A 329 14.12 10.28 -21.01
N ASP A 330 14.89 10.38 -19.92
CA ASP A 330 16.20 9.72 -19.78
C ASP A 330 16.08 8.20 -19.54
N VAL A 331 14.87 7.72 -19.25
CA VAL A 331 14.53 6.32 -19.02
C VAL A 331 13.45 5.94 -20.02
N ASP A 332 13.73 4.93 -20.83
CA ASP A 332 12.77 4.41 -21.80
C ASP A 332 11.55 3.83 -21.06
N LEU A 333 10.43 4.53 -21.17
CA LEU A 333 9.14 4.04 -20.73
C LEU A 333 8.60 3.12 -21.83
N VAL A 334 8.76 1.81 -21.64
CA VAL A 334 8.19 0.81 -22.54
C VAL A 334 6.65 0.95 -22.54
N ASP A 335 6.00 0.77 -23.69
CA ASP A 335 4.52 0.88 -23.87
C ASP A 335 3.73 0.01 -22.86
N HIS A 336 4.38 -1.08 -22.48
CA HIS A 336 4.06 -1.87 -21.32
C HIS A 336 4.96 -1.39 -20.17
N PRO A 337 4.43 -0.84 -19.08
CA PRO A 337 5.23 -0.45 -17.92
C PRO A 337 5.86 -1.70 -17.29
N GLU A 338 6.98 -2.16 -17.86
CA GLU A 338 7.85 -3.11 -17.20
C GLU A 338 8.30 -2.46 -15.91
N VAL A 339 7.98 -3.14 -14.83
CA VAL A 339 8.38 -2.72 -13.50
C VAL A 339 9.87 -3.01 -13.42
N ILE A 340 10.68 -2.05 -13.85
CA ILE A 340 12.10 -2.03 -13.48
C ILE A 340 12.11 -2.10 -11.95
N PRO A 341 12.74 -3.08 -11.31
CA PRO A 341 12.83 -3.14 -9.86
C PRO A 341 13.28 -1.79 -9.29
N PHE A 342 12.70 -1.37 -8.18
CA PHE A 342 13.38 -0.35 -7.37
C PHE A 342 14.61 -1.03 -6.76
N CYS A 343 15.80 -0.53 -7.11
CA CYS A 343 17.02 -0.67 -6.32
C CYS A 343 17.24 0.63 -5.57
#